data_AF-A0A507CX36-F1
#
_entry.id   AF-A0A507CX36-F1
#
_cell.length_a   1.000
_cell.length_b   1.000
_cell.length_c   1.000
_cell.angle_alpha   90.00
_cell.angle_beta   90.00
_cell.angle_gamma   90.00
#
_symmetry.space_group_name_H-M   'P 1'
#
loop_
_entity.id
_entity.type
_entity.pdbx_description
1 polymer ?
#
loop_
_entity_poly.entity_id
_entity_poly.type
_entity_poly.pdbx_seq_one_letter_code
_entity_poly.pdbx_strand_id
1 'polypeptide(L)'
;MYRTVRTVLREINKQFPSGKNNQTWKNEFLAYIRTQSQDLKDDEMARRGFEDLATFLKATRTHKELLLKYWPASTMSNEEHVRKTANRVGLEVPKS
;
A
#
# COMPACT_ATOMS: atom_id res chain seq x y z
N MET A 1 -10.90 -13.21 -14.52
CA MET A 1 -9.84 -13.54 -13.55
C MET A 1 -8.50 -12.84 -13.85
N TYR A 2 -7.80 -13.14 -14.96
CA TYR A 2 -6.46 -12.57 -15.24
C TYR A 2 -6.40 -11.03 -15.33
N ARG A 3 -7.50 -10.34 -15.69
CA ARG A 3 -7.57 -8.87 -15.68
C ARG A 3 -7.40 -8.30 -14.26
N THR A 4 -8.09 -8.86 -13.28
CA THR A 4 -8.05 -8.41 -11.87
C THR A 4 -6.68 -8.66 -11.26
N VAL A 5 -6.10 -9.84 -11.52
CA VAL A 5 -4.74 -10.20 -11.10
C VAL A 5 -3.69 -9.19 -11.62
N ARG A 6 -3.79 -8.78 -12.89
CA ARG A 6 -2.91 -7.74 -13.45
C ARG A 6 -3.09 -6.39 -12.75
N THR A 7 -4.32 -6.04 -12.37
CA THR A 7 -4.61 -4.81 -11.62
C THR A 7 -3.95 -4.85 -10.24
N VAL A 8 -4.10 -5.96 -9.51
CA VAL A 8 -3.45 -6.18 -8.20
C VAL A 8 -1.94 -6.03 -8.33
N LEU A 9 -1.31 -6.72 -9.28
CA LEU A 9 0.12 -6.62 -9.53
C LEU A 9 0.58 -5.18 -9.83
N ARG A 10 -0.21 -4.42 -10.59
CA ARG A 10 0.10 -3.01 -10.88
C ARG A 10 0.00 -2.14 -9.63
N GLU A 11 -1.02 -2.33 -8.80
CA GLU A 11 -1.18 -1.53 -7.57
C GLU A 11 -0.11 -1.86 -6.53
N ILE A 12 0.30 -3.13 -6.39
CA ILE A 12 1.41 -3.52 -5.53
C ILE A 12 2.71 -2.84 -6.00
N ASN A 13 3.03 -2.91 -7.30
CA ASN A 13 4.23 -2.27 -7.84
C ASN A 13 4.26 -0.74 -7.66
N LYS A 14 3.11 -0.07 -7.67
CA LYS A 14 3.01 1.37 -7.41
C LYS A 14 3.27 1.72 -5.93
N GLN A 15 2.81 0.88 -5.01
CA GLN A 15 2.85 1.17 -3.58
C GLN A 15 4.13 0.69 -2.89
N PHE A 16 4.71 -0.40 -3.39
CA PHE A 16 5.91 -1.02 -2.84
C PHE A 16 7.02 -0.99 -3.90
N PRO A 17 7.63 0.18 -4.16
CA PRO A 17 8.81 0.25 -5.01
C PRO A 17 9.97 -0.47 -4.31
N SER A 18 10.14 -1.75 -4.59
CA SER A 18 11.34 -2.48 -4.21
C SER A 18 12.51 -1.85 -4.98
N GLY A 19 13.51 -1.33 -4.27
CA GLY A 19 14.69 -0.66 -4.82
C GLY A 19 15.50 -1.47 -5.85
N LYS A 20 15.13 -2.73 -6.11
CA LYS A 20 15.48 -3.50 -7.30
C LYS A 20 14.24 -4.29 -7.69
N ASN A 21 13.88 -4.26 -8.96
CA ASN A 21 12.79 -4.98 -9.62
C ASN A 21 12.67 -6.44 -9.11
N ASN A 22 11.99 -6.66 -7.98
CA ASN A 22 12.02 -7.93 -7.27
C ASN A 22 11.10 -8.92 -8.01
N GLN A 23 11.61 -9.49 -9.10
CA GLN A 23 10.88 -10.45 -9.92
C GLN A 23 10.50 -11.71 -9.12
N THR A 24 11.20 -11.99 -8.02
CA THR A 24 10.96 -13.14 -7.14
C THR A 24 9.53 -13.13 -6.60
N TRP A 25 9.10 -12.07 -5.91
CA TRP A 25 7.74 -12.02 -5.36
C TRP A 25 6.66 -12.10 -6.44
N LYS A 26 6.89 -11.45 -7.59
CA LYS A 26 5.94 -11.45 -8.71
C LYS A 26 5.79 -12.85 -9.28
N ASN A 27 6.90 -13.56 -9.45
CA ASN A 27 6.93 -14.92 -9.97
C ASN A 27 6.30 -15.90 -8.97
N GLU A 28 6.59 -15.75 -7.67
CA GLU A 28 5.97 -16.53 -6.60
C GLU A 28 4.46 -16.32 -6.55
N PHE A 29 3.99 -15.07 -6.60
CA PHE A 29 2.58 -14.74 -6.61
C PHE A 29 1.87 -15.30 -7.86
N LEU A 30 2.49 -15.18 -9.02
CA LEU A 30 1.96 -15.77 -10.26
C LEU A 30 1.96 -17.30 -10.21
N ALA A 31 2.97 -17.93 -9.60
CA ALA A 31 3.01 -19.37 -9.41
C ALA A 31 1.88 -19.82 -8.47
N TYR A 32 1.70 -19.15 -7.34
CA TYR A 32 0.58 -19.41 -6.42
C TYR A 32 -0.78 -19.33 -7.13
N ILE A 33 -1.02 -18.26 -7.88
CA ILE A 33 -2.27 -18.10 -8.63
C ILE A 33 -2.42 -19.19 -9.70
N ARG A 34 -1.35 -19.60 -10.38
CA ARG A 34 -1.42 -20.67 -11.38
C ARG A 34 -1.77 -22.01 -10.74
N THR A 35 -1.13 -22.37 -9.63
CA THR A 35 -1.44 -23.60 -8.88
C THR A 35 -2.89 -23.60 -8.42
N GLN A 36 -3.36 -22.48 -7.86
CA GLN A 36 -4.74 -22.34 -7.41
C GLN A 36 -5.74 -22.23 -8.58
N SER A 37 -5.34 -21.73 -9.75
CA SER A 37 -6.25 -21.50 -10.88
C SER A 37 -6.92 -22.75 -11.44
N GLN A 38 -6.42 -23.96 -11.13
CA GLN A 38 -7.12 -25.20 -11.46
C GLN A 38 -8.33 -25.43 -10.55
N ASP A 39 -8.24 -25.09 -9.26
CA ASP A 39 -9.35 -25.17 -8.30
C ASP A 39 -10.28 -23.94 -8.39
N LEU A 40 -9.75 -22.77 -8.75
CA LEU A 40 -10.47 -21.49 -8.74
C LEU A 40 -11.30 -21.20 -10.01
N LYS A 41 -11.38 -22.12 -10.97
CA LYS A 41 -12.13 -21.86 -12.23
C LYS A 41 -13.64 -21.69 -11.99
N ASP A 42 -14.18 -22.42 -11.02
CA ASP A 42 -15.59 -22.36 -10.63
C ASP A 42 -15.84 -21.64 -9.29
N ASP A 43 -14.77 -21.21 -8.61
CA ASP A 43 -14.89 -20.54 -7.32
C ASP A 43 -15.16 -19.03 -7.48
N GLU A 44 -16.45 -18.68 -7.43
CA GLU A 44 -16.92 -17.29 -7.42
C GLU A 44 -16.36 -16.50 -6.22
N MET A 45 -16.15 -17.16 -5.07
CA MET A 45 -15.63 -16.52 -3.86
C MET A 45 -14.20 -16.05 -4.07
N ALA A 46 -13.36 -16.86 -4.71
CA ALA A 46 -12.01 -16.47 -5.06
C ALA A 46 -11.96 -15.30 -6.04
N ARG A 47 -12.87 -15.26 -7.03
CA ARG A 47 -12.97 -14.13 -7.97
C ARG A 47 -13.32 -12.83 -7.25
N ARG A 48 -14.31 -12.87 -6.35
CA ARG A 48 -14.68 -11.73 -5.49
C ARG A 48 -13.51 -11.32 -4.59
N GLY A 49 -12.82 -12.26 -3.96
CA GLY A 49 -11.65 -11.97 -3.11
C GLY A 49 -10.54 -11.21 -3.84
N PHE A 50 -10.26 -11.53 -5.12
CA PHE A 50 -9.30 -10.76 -5.91
C PHE A 50 -9.79 -9.35 -6.27
N GLU A 51 -11.09 -9.17 -6.47
CA GLU A 51 -11.71 -7.87 -6.75
C GLU A 51 -11.71 -6.99 -5.50
N ASP A 52 -12.01 -7.57 -4.34
CA ASP A 52 -11.92 -6.92 -3.03
C ASP A 52 -10.48 -6.50 -2.74
N LEU A 53 -9.52 -7.39 -2.96
CA LEU A 53 -8.10 -7.07 -2.80
C LEU A 53 -7.66 -5.92 -3.73
N ALA A 54 -8.09 -5.95 -5.00
CA ALA A 54 -7.78 -4.88 -5.94
C ALA A 54 -8.40 -3.54 -5.51
N THR A 55 -9.60 -3.58 -4.94
CA THR A 55 -10.31 -2.39 -4.43
C THR A 55 -9.63 -1.84 -3.17
N PHE A 56 -9.30 -2.73 -2.23
CA PHE A 56 -8.57 -2.38 -1.01
C PHE A 56 -7.25 -1.69 -1.33
N LEU A 57 -6.42 -2.28 -2.19
CA LEU A 57 -5.12 -1.69 -2.55
C LEU A 57 -5.27 -0.29 -3.16
N LYS A 58 -6.26 -0.07 -4.03
CA LYS A 58 -6.53 1.26 -4.60
C LYS A 58 -6.97 2.25 -3.51
N ALA A 59 -7.84 1.82 -2.60
CA ALA A 59 -8.33 2.65 -1.50
C ALA A 59 -7.18 3.05 -0.57
N THR A 60 -6.28 2.11 -0.21
CA THR A 60 -5.10 2.38 0.61
C THR A 60 -4.16 3.39 -0.05
N ARG A 61 -3.86 3.25 -1.35
CA ARG A 61 -3.05 4.22 -2.08
C ARG A 61 -3.69 5.61 -2.07
N THR A 62 -4.97 5.69 -2.40
CA THR A 62 -5.71 6.96 -2.45
C THR A 62 -5.77 7.61 -1.07
N HIS A 63 -6.01 6.84 -0.02
CA HIS A 63 -5.99 7.31 1.37
C HIS A 63 -4.63 7.91 1.74
N LYS A 64 -3.53 7.23 1.39
CA LYS A 64 -2.17 7.75 1.61
C LYS A 64 -1.92 9.06 0.85
N GLU A 65 -2.35 9.14 -0.42
CA GLU A 65 -2.24 10.36 -1.24
C GLU A 65 -3.04 11.53 -0.64
N LEU A 66 -4.26 11.28 -0.17
CA LEU A 66 -5.11 12.28 0.48
C LEU A 66 -4.53 12.76 1.81
N LEU A 67 -4.01 11.84 2.64
CA LEU A 67 -3.33 12.21 3.88
C LEU A 67 -2.13 13.11 3.61
N LEU A 68 -1.27 12.76 2.66
CA LEU A 68 -0.11 13.58 2.31
C LEU A 68 -0.52 14.97 1.78
N LYS A 69 -1.63 15.06 1.04
CA LYS A 69 -2.10 16.31 0.43
C LYS A 69 -2.74 17.26 1.45
N TYR A 70 -3.63 16.75 2.30
CA TYR A 70 -4.45 17.58 3.19
C TYR A 70 -3.94 17.61 4.63
N TRP A 71 -3.20 16.58 5.08
CA TRP A 71 -2.60 16.52 6.39
C TRP A 71 -1.14 16.05 6.32
N PRO A 72 -0.21 16.88 5.82
CA PRO A 72 1.21 16.52 5.74
C PRO A 72 1.83 16.19 7.10
N ALA A 73 1.26 16.73 8.19
CA ALA A 73 1.69 16.41 9.54
C ALA A 73 1.29 15.00 10.01
N SER A 74 0.47 14.26 9.27
CA SER A 74 0.13 12.86 9.56
C SER A 74 1.33 11.91 9.48
N THR A 75 2.38 12.29 8.74
CA THR A 75 3.64 11.53 8.67
C THR A 75 4.70 12.01 9.65
N MET A 76 4.38 13.00 10.49
CA MET A 76 5.30 13.60 11.44
C MET A 76 5.38 12.73 12.70
N SER A 77 6.59 12.48 13.21
CA SER A 77 6.69 11.86 14.53
C SER A 77 6.18 12.83 15.61
N ASN A 78 5.72 12.29 16.75
CA ASN A 78 5.29 13.12 17.88
C ASN A 78 6.38 14.10 18.33
N GLU A 79 7.64 13.67 18.33
CA GLU A 79 8.79 14.50 18.67
C GLU A 79 8.97 15.66 17.68
N GLU A 80 8.85 15.40 16.39
CA GLU A 80 8.94 16.43 15.37
C GLU A 80 7.75 17.42 15.46
N HIS A 81 6.56 16.92 15.83
CA HIS A 81 5.38 17.75 16.05
C HIS A 81 5.54 18.68 17.25
N VAL A 82 6.03 18.17 18.39
CA VAL A 82 6.32 18.96 19.60
C VAL A 82 7.38 20.03 19.28
N ARG A 83 8.45 19.66 18.57
CA ARG A 83 9.50 20.59 18.15
C ARG A 83 8.97 21.72 17.26
N LYS A 84 8.16 21.40 16.23
CA LYS A 84 7.58 22.44 15.35
C LYS A 84 6.60 23.35 16.10
N THR A 85 5.87 22.80 17.06
CA THR A 85 4.93 23.58 17.90
C THR A 85 5.68 24.52 18.84
N ALA A 86 6.75 24.06 19.50
CA ALA A 86 7.60 24.89 20.34
C ALA A 86 8.23 26.04 19.53
N ASN A 87 8.80 25.73 18.37
CA ASN A 87 9.41 26.74 17.50
C ASN A 87 8.40 27.80 17.01
N ARG A 88 7.11 27.44 16.86
CA ARG A 88 6.06 28.39 16.46
C ARG A 88 5.80 29.47 17.52
N VAL A 89 6.09 29.19 18.78
CA VAL A 89 5.97 30.14 19.91
C VAL A 89 7.33 30.68 20.36
N GLY A 90 8.40 30.43 19.61
CA GLY A 90 9.76 30.87 19.95
C GLY A 90 10.40 30.10 21.11
N LEU A 91 9.91 28.90 21.41
CA LEU A 91 10.46 28.01 22.43
C LEU A 91 11.26 26.88 21.79
N GLU A 92 12.32 26.43 22.44
CA GLU A 92 13.09 25.25 22.03
C GLU A 92 12.74 24.05 22.92
N VAL A 93 12.65 22.86 22.32
CA VAL A 93 12.41 21.61 23.07
C VAL A 93 13.72 21.16 23.70
N PRO A 94 13.79 20.94 25.03
CA PRO A 94 14.99 20.46 25.68
C PRO A 94 15.34 19.05 25.19
N LYS A 95 16.64 18.81 24.97
CA LYS A 95 17.14 17.46 24.64
C LYS A 95 17.07 16.61 25.90
N SER A 96 16.36 15.48 25.81
CA SER A 96 16.37 14.43 26.84
C SER A 96 17.68 13.65 26.78
#